data_AF-A0AAD9Q7E0-F1
#
_entry.id   AF-A0AAD9Q7E0-F1
#
_cell.length_a   1.000
_cell.length_b   1.000
_cell.length_c   1.000
_cell.angle_alpha   90.00
_cell.angle_beta   90.00
_cell.angle_gamma   90.00
#
_symmetry.space_group_name_H-M   'P 1'
#
loop_
_entity.id
_entity.type
_entity.pdbx_description
1 polymer ?
#
loop_
_entity_poly.entity_id
_entity_poly.type
_entity_poly.pdbx_seq_one_letter_code
_entity_poly.pdbx_strand_id
1 'polypeptide(L)'
;MDMDRCTERMAEVEKDGQCITAHPGYAACCLNTWVLSTAAISLRTMAQKTYSATKIEKNAAESEFMQSVAYRQFVRLVYAYVGASRRVPLPNCVYNSIREAFPNVDSEYKGYEEEET
;
A
#
# COMPACT_ATOMS: atom_id res chain seq x y z
N MET A 1 -12.46 12.75 -0.26
CA MET A 1 -11.16 12.24 -0.76
C MET A 1 -10.10 13.08 -0.09
N ASP A 2 -9.44 12.59 0.96
CA ASP A 2 -8.45 13.35 1.76
C ASP A 2 -7.14 13.53 0.97
N MET A 3 -7.18 14.25 -0.16
CA MET A 3 -5.96 14.65 -0.88
C MET A 3 -5.09 15.58 -0.03
N ASP A 4 -5.72 16.30 0.90
CA ASP A 4 -5.08 17.23 1.84
C ASP A 4 -3.94 16.56 2.61
N ARG A 5 -4.10 15.28 2.99
CA ARG A 5 -3.08 14.58 3.77
C ARG A 5 -1.79 14.30 2.99
N CYS A 6 -1.88 14.04 1.69
CA CYS A 6 -0.68 13.87 0.86
C CYS A 6 0.07 15.20 0.75
N THR A 7 -0.64 16.31 0.58
CA THR A 7 -0.06 17.66 0.56
C THR A 7 0.62 18.00 1.87
N GLU A 8 -0.04 17.74 3.02
CA GLU A 8 0.53 17.93 4.36
C GLU A 8 1.85 17.17 4.52
N ARG A 9 1.91 15.89 4.11
CA ARG A 9 3.13 15.09 4.20
C ARG A 9 4.26 15.58 3.30
N MET A 10 3.94 16.17 2.17
CA MET A 10 4.96 16.76 1.29
C MET A 10 5.50 18.07 1.85
N ALA A 11 4.66 18.85 2.55
CA ALA A 11 5.07 20.06 3.25
C ALA A 11 6.07 19.77 4.39
N GLU A 12 5.87 18.67 5.13
CA GLU A 12 6.78 18.23 6.21
C GLU A 12 8.24 18.04 5.75
N VAL A 13 8.46 17.78 4.47
CA VAL A 13 9.78 17.53 3.87
C VAL A 13 10.21 18.60 2.87
N GLU A 14 9.57 19.79 2.92
CA GLU A 14 9.86 20.95 2.06
C GLU A 14 9.75 20.62 0.56
N LYS A 15 8.80 19.75 0.18
CA LYS A 15 8.53 19.34 -1.20
C LYS A 15 7.10 19.65 -1.65
N ASP A 16 6.53 20.74 -1.14
CA ASP A 16 5.22 21.24 -1.53
C ASP A 16 5.05 21.30 -3.06
N GLY A 17 3.87 20.89 -3.53
CA GLY A 17 3.53 20.87 -4.96
C GLY A 17 4.14 19.70 -5.76
N GLN A 18 5.03 18.88 -5.18
CA GLN A 18 5.52 17.66 -5.82
C GLN A 18 4.58 16.48 -5.57
N CYS A 19 4.67 15.46 -6.43
CA CYS A 19 3.91 14.22 -6.27
C CYS A 19 4.35 13.47 -5.00
N ILE A 20 3.40 12.82 -4.29
CA ILE A 20 3.69 12.03 -3.08
C ILE A 20 4.70 10.89 -3.31
N THR A 21 4.84 10.42 -4.55
CA THR A 21 5.85 9.42 -4.92
C THR A 21 7.28 9.96 -4.84
N ALA A 22 7.47 11.29 -4.84
CA ALA A 22 8.75 11.96 -4.62
C ALA A 22 9.09 12.19 -3.14
N HIS A 23 8.19 11.81 -2.21
CA HIS A 23 8.45 11.84 -0.78
C HIS A 23 9.65 10.94 -0.46
N PRO A 24 10.64 11.39 0.33
CA PRO A 24 11.86 10.61 0.60
C PRO A 24 11.58 9.25 1.25
N GLY A 25 10.54 9.17 2.08
CA GLY A 25 10.09 7.90 2.67
C GLY A 25 9.31 6.99 1.73
N TYR A 26 8.86 7.45 0.55
CA TYR A 26 7.98 6.66 -0.31
C TYR A 26 8.67 5.40 -0.84
N ALA A 27 9.81 5.56 -1.52
CA ALA A 27 10.54 4.42 -2.08
C ALA A 27 11.01 3.44 -0.99
N ALA A 28 11.50 3.97 0.14
CA ALA A 28 11.96 3.17 1.27
C ALA A 28 10.83 2.36 1.92
N CYS A 29 9.64 2.95 2.12
CA CYS A 29 8.54 2.28 2.82
C CYS A 29 7.61 1.48 1.91
N CYS A 30 7.45 1.87 0.65
CA CYS A 30 6.43 1.32 -0.25
C CYS A 30 7.01 0.47 -1.40
N LEU A 31 8.30 0.60 -1.74
CA LEU A 31 8.90 -0.12 -2.87
C LEU A 31 10.06 -1.05 -2.46
N ASN A 32 10.55 -0.95 -1.23
CA ASN A 32 11.62 -1.83 -0.74
C ASN A 32 11.05 -3.17 -0.24
N THR A 33 11.41 -4.25 -0.92
CA THR A 33 10.93 -5.61 -0.62
C THR A 33 11.21 -6.07 0.81
N TRP A 34 12.37 -5.75 1.37
CA TRP A 34 12.73 -6.12 2.74
C TRP A 34 11.85 -5.42 3.76
N VAL A 35 11.63 -4.11 3.58
CA VAL A 35 10.76 -3.31 4.43
C VAL A 35 9.32 -3.80 4.34
N LEU A 36 8.81 -4.08 3.15
CA LEU A 36 7.47 -4.62 2.95
C LEU A 36 7.32 -5.99 3.62
N SER A 37 8.31 -6.88 3.48
CA SER A 37 8.30 -8.21 4.09
C SER A 37 8.22 -8.14 5.61
N THR A 38 9.01 -7.26 6.23
CA THR A 38 8.95 -7.02 7.68
C THR A 38 7.61 -6.40 8.09
N ALA A 39 7.13 -5.42 7.33
CA ALA A 39 5.88 -4.74 7.62
C ALA A 39 4.66 -5.67 7.56
N ALA A 40 4.66 -6.64 6.65
CA ALA A 40 3.60 -7.62 6.45
C ALA A 40 3.29 -8.44 7.72
N ILE A 41 4.30 -8.72 8.55
CA ILE A 41 4.14 -9.46 9.81
C ILE A 41 3.16 -8.76 10.76
N SER A 42 3.20 -7.42 10.78
CA SER A 42 2.35 -6.57 11.63
C SER A 42 0.97 -6.26 11.03
N LEU A 43 0.74 -6.61 9.76
CA LEU A 43 -0.49 -6.28 9.05
C LEU A 43 -1.55 -7.36 9.25
N ARG A 44 -2.80 -6.90 9.36
CA ARG A 44 -4.00 -7.73 9.46
C ARG A 44 -5.02 -7.27 8.43
N THR A 45 -5.73 -8.22 7.84
CA THR A 45 -6.91 -7.97 6.99
C THR A 45 -8.10 -7.53 7.86
N MET A 46 -9.24 -7.19 7.24
CA MET A 46 -10.43 -6.83 8.02
C MET A 46 -10.92 -8.02 8.86
N ALA A 47 -10.86 -9.22 8.30
CA ALA A 47 -11.13 -10.48 8.99
C ALA A 47 -10.06 -10.92 10.02
N GLN A 48 -9.17 -10.02 10.45
CA GLN A 48 -8.08 -10.29 11.41
C GLN A 48 -7.08 -11.38 10.99
N LYS A 49 -7.09 -11.81 9.73
CA LYS A 49 -6.10 -12.75 9.19
C LYS A 49 -4.77 -12.03 8.95
N THR A 50 -3.67 -12.76 9.07
CA THR A 50 -2.35 -12.23 8.68
C THR A 50 -2.24 -12.20 7.16
N TYR A 51 -1.52 -11.24 6.61
CA TYR A 51 -1.31 -11.15 5.16
C TYR A 51 -0.58 -12.39 4.61
N SER A 52 0.31 -12.99 5.40
CA SER A 52 0.98 -14.25 5.05
C SER A 52 -0.01 -15.42 4.96
N ALA A 53 -1.00 -15.50 5.87
CA ALA A 53 -2.04 -16.53 5.80
C ALA A 53 -2.93 -16.33 4.56
N THR A 54 -3.32 -15.09 4.26
CA THR A 54 -4.12 -14.76 3.07
C THR A 54 -3.38 -15.09 1.77
N LYS A 55 -2.06 -14.86 1.72
CA LYS A 55 -1.23 -15.23 0.57
C LYS A 55 -1.28 -16.74 0.30
N ILE A 56 -1.16 -17.56 1.35
CA ILE A 56 -1.21 -19.02 1.25
C ILE A 56 -2.62 -19.48 0.83
N GLU A 57 -3.66 -18.94 1.46
CA GLU A 57 -5.06 -19.28 1.19
C GLU A 57 -5.46 -18.97 -0.26
N LYS A 58 -5.05 -17.81 -0.78
CA LYS A 58 -5.35 -17.38 -2.15
C LYS A 58 -4.35 -17.90 -3.20
N ASN A 59 -3.31 -18.62 -2.77
CA ASN A 59 -2.16 -18.98 -3.61
C ASN A 59 -1.64 -17.78 -4.43
N ALA A 60 -1.56 -16.62 -3.78
CA ALA A 60 -1.26 -15.36 -4.45
C ALA A 60 0.21 -15.27 -4.84
N ALA A 61 0.48 -14.72 -6.02
CA ALA A 61 1.84 -14.46 -6.49
C ALA A 61 2.58 -13.50 -5.52
N GLU A 62 3.91 -13.60 -5.49
CA GLU A 62 4.74 -12.73 -4.64
C GLU A 62 4.49 -11.24 -4.95
N SER A 63 4.36 -10.89 -6.22
CA SER A 63 4.10 -9.52 -6.65
C SER A 63 2.75 -9.00 -6.16
N GLU A 64 1.68 -9.80 -6.24
CA GLU A 64 0.35 -9.42 -5.71
C GLU A 64 0.38 -9.20 -4.20
N PHE A 65 1.08 -10.08 -3.48
CA PHE A 65 1.30 -9.92 -2.05
C PHE A 65 2.06 -8.62 -1.73
N MET A 66 3.15 -8.34 -2.46
CA MET A 66 3.95 -7.12 -2.27
C MET A 66 3.15 -5.86 -2.59
N GLN A 67 2.34 -5.86 -3.67
CA GLN A 67 1.44 -4.75 -3.98
C GLN A 67 0.45 -4.49 -2.83
N SER A 68 -0.19 -5.55 -2.31
CA SER A 68 -1.17 -5.45 -1.23
C SER A 68 -0.56 -4.86 0.05
N VAL A 69 0.66 -5.29 0.39
CA VAL A 69 1.40 -4.76 1.55
C VAL A 69 1.85 -3.32 1.30
N ALA A 70 2.32 -2.99 0.10
CA ALA A 70 2.76 -1.65 -0.28
C ALA A 70 1.60 -0.63 -0.21
N TYR A 71 0.40 -1.00 -0.65
CA TYR A 71 -0.77 -0.14 -0.52
C TYR A 71 -1.08 0.18 0.94
N ARG A 72 -0.97 -0.79 1.84
CA ARG A 72 -1.16 -0.59 3.29
C ARG A 72 -0.03 0.24 3.91
N GLN A 73 1.21 0.05 3.47
CA GLN A 73 2.34 0.87 3.92
C GLN A 73 2.19 2.33 3.49
N PHE A 74 1.73 2.59 2.28
CA PHE A 74 1.44 3.94 1.82
C PHE A 74 0.41 4.63 2.72
N VAL A 75 -0.68 3.93 3.05
CA VAL A 75 -1.70 4.46 3.97
C VAL A 75 -1.08 4.79 5.33
N ARG A 76 -0.18 3.94 5.85
CA ARG A 76 0.53 4.22 7.11
C ARG A 76 1.47 5.41 7.02
N LEU A 77 2.21 5.55 5.91
CA LEU A 77 3.09 6.68 5.68
C LEU A 77 2.30 8.00 5.71
N VAL A 78 1.18 8.05 5.01
CA VAL A 78 0.42 9.29 4.83
C VAL A 78 -0.53 9.58 5.99
N TYR A 79 -1.34 8.59 6.37
CA TYR A 79 -2.45 8.75 7.31
C TYR A 79 -2.14 8.20 8.71
N ALA A 80 -0.93 7.71 8.96
CA ALA A 80 -0.57 7.02 10.20
C ALA A 80 -1.51 5.81 10.46
N TYR A 81 -2.00 5.67 11.69
CA TYR A 81 -2.92 4.57 12.02
C TYR A 81 -4.37 4.96 11.75
N VAL A 82 -4.99 4.29 10.78
CA VAL A 82 -6.37 4.58 10.33
C VAL A 82 -7.40 3.59 10.88
N GLY A 83 -6.98 2.61 11.70
CA GLY A 83 -7.85 1.53 12.20
C GLY A 83 -8.23 0.50 11.13
N ALA A 84 -8.95 -0.56 11.52
CA ALA A 84 -9.32 -1.64 10.62
C ALA A 84 -10.48 -1.29 9.66
N SER A 85 -11.37 -0.38 10.07
CA SER A 85 -12.64 -0.13 9.38
C SER A 85 -12.63 1.08 8.44
N ARG A 86 -11.59 1.94 8.48
CA ARG A 86 -11.51 3.12 7.61
C ARG A 86 -10.68 2.80 6.36
N ARG A 87 -11.36 2.77 5.22
CA ARG A 87 -10.74 2.63 3.90
C ARG A 87 -10.41 4.01 3.35
N VAL A 88 -9.20 4.19 2.84
CA VAL A 88 -8.73 5.45 2.26
C VAL A 88 -8.36 5.20 0.79
N PRO A 89 -8.90 5.97 -0.16
CA PRO A 89 -8.54 5.82 -1.57
C PRO A 89 -7.09 6.25 -1.80
N LEU A 90 -6.34 5.46 -2.58
CA LEU A 90 -4.98 5.81 -2.96
C LEU A 90 -4.96 6.68 -4.24
N PRO A 91 -4.03 7.63 -4.35
CA PRO A 91 -3.82 8.36 -5.60
C PRO A 91 -3.40 7.45 -6.76
N ASN A 92 -3.78 7.79 -7.99
CA ASN A 92 -3.44 7.00 -9.18
C ASN A 92 -1.92 6.87 -9.40
N CYS A 93 -1.16 7.93 -9.13
CA CYS A 93 0.31 7.91 -9.20
C CYS A 93 0.93 6.83 -8.29
N VAL A 94 0.34 6.58 -7.12
CA VAL A 94 0.80 5.56 -6.17
C VAL A 94 0.45 4.16 -6.68
N TYR A 95 -0.77 3.97 -7.22
CA TYR A 95 -1.16 2.70 -7.82
C TYR A 95 -0.23 2.30 -8.95
N ASN A 96 0.03 3.21 -9.90
CA ASN A 96 0.88 2.94 -11.05
C ASN A 96 2.31 2.64 -10.61
N SER A 97 2.90 3.46 -9.74
CA SER A 97 4.27 3.26 -9.27
C SER A 97 4.47 1.93 -8.54
N ILE A 98 3.52 1.51 -7.71
CA ILE A 98 3.60 0.21 -7.01
C ILE A 98 3.43 -0.96 -7.98
N ARG A 99 2.54 -0.86 -8.96
CA ARG A 99 2.33 -1.93 -9.96
C ARG A 99 3.50 -2.08 -10.90
N GLU A 100 4.15 -0.97 -11.26
CA GLU A 100 5.39 -0.98 -12.04
C GLU A 100 6.53 -1.64 -11.26
N ALA A 101 6.64 -1.38 -9.95
CA ALA A 101 7.66 -2.00 -9.09
C ALA A 101 7.42 -3.49 -8.85
N PHE A 102 6.15 -3.94 -8.83
CA PHE A 102 5.77 -5.32 -8.56
C PHE A 102 4.78 -5.83 -9.62
N PRO A 103 5.22 -6.09 -10.86
CA PRO A 103 4.31 -6.48 -11.93
C PRO A 103 3.64 -7.83 -11.65
N ASN A 104 2.34 -7.91 -11.89
CA ASN A 104 1.62 -9.19 -11.88
C ASN A 104 1.69 -9.78 -13.29
N VAL A 105 2.54 -10.77 -13.49
CA VAL A 105 2.89 -11.29 -14.83
C VAL A 105 1.79 -12.21 -15.39
N ASP A 106 1.00 -12.82 -14.51
CA ASP A 106 0.07 -13.90 -14.88
C ASP A 106 -1.41 -13.61 -14.55
N SER A 107 -1.76 -12.41 -14.11
CA SER A 107 -3.15 -12.08 -13.79
C SER A 107 -3.60 -10.77 -14.43
N GLU A 108 -4.75 -10.82 -15.10
CA GLU A 108 -5.51 -9.61 -15.43
C GLU A 108 -5.67 -8.76 -14.17
N TYR A 109 -5.62 -7.43 -14.35
CA TYR A 109 -5.80 -6.50 -13.26
C TYR A 109 -7.11 -6.78 -12.51
N LYS A 110 -7.00 -7.30 -11.29
CA LYS A 110 -8.12 -7.41 -10.37
C LYS A 110 -8.26 -6.07 -9.66
N GLY A 111 -9.42 -5.44 -9.89
CA GLY A 111 -9.81 -4.23 -9.19
C GLY A 111 -9.98 -4.47 -7.69
N TYR A 112 -10.54 -3.48 -7.02
CA TYR A 112 -10.93 -3.64 -5.62
C TYR A 112 -11.99 -4.75 -5.48
N GLU A 113 -11.75 -5.69 -4.58
CA GLU A 113 -12.70 -6.72 -4.17
C GLU A 113 -13.07 -6.51 -2.70
N GLU A 114 -14.37 -6.58 -2.38
CA GLU A 114 -14.83 -6.55 -1.00
C GLU A 114 -14.54 -7.88 -0.31
N GLU A 115 -13.93 -7.84 0.88
CA GLU A 115 -13.90 -9.02 1.76
C GLU A 115 -15.32 -9.19 2.34
N GLU A 116 -16.00 -10.30 2.00
CA GLU A 116 -17.25 -10.69 2.68
C GLU A 116 -16.96 -10.92 4.17
N THR A 117 -17.68 -10.19 5.03
CA THR A 117 -17.57 -10.22 6.50
C THR A 117 -18.16 -11.46 7.13
#